data_AF-A0A524A2T9-F1
#
_entry.id   AF-A0A524A2T9-F1
#
_cell.length_a   1.000
_cell.length_b   1.000
_cell.length_c   1.000
_cell.angle_alpha   90.00
_cell.angle_beta   90.00
_cell.angle_gamma   90.00
#
_symmetry.space_group_name_H-M   'P 1'
#
loop_
_entity.id
_entity.type
_entity.pdbx_description
1 polymer ?
#
loop_
_entity_poly.entity_id
_entity_poly.type
_entity_poly.pdbx_seq_one_letter_code
_entity_poly.pdbx_strand_id
1 'polypeptide(L)' 'MPGRGDYELFDDTCQTLELNAKRVVPEWGGQEVRIALEQTVAYTGGEVMFLAGRQTKLYLK' A
#
# COMPACT_ATOMS: atom_id res chain seq x y z
N MET A 1 4.27 -10.38 9.42
CA MET A 1 4.63 -9.95 10.79
C MET A 1 3.37 -10.01 11.63
N PRO A 2 3.39 -10.50 12.88
CA PRO A 2 2.29 -10.21 13.79
C PRO A 2 2.24 -8.69 13.97
N GLY A 3 1.17 -8.05 13.51
CA GLY A 3 1.00 -6.60 13.53
C GLY A 3 -0.26 -6.23 14.29
N ARG A 4 -0.46 -4.92 14.54
CA ARG A 4 -1.65 -4.30 15.15
C ARG A 4 -2.94 -4.44 14.31
N GLY A 5 -3.05 -5.47 13.48
CA GLY A 5 -4.22 -5.73 12.64
C GLY A 5 -5.46 -6.16 13.44
N ASP A 6 -5.39 -6.14 14.75
CA ASP A 6 -6.46 -6.38 15.72
C ASP A 6 -7.27 -5.11 16.03
N TYR A 7 -6.85 -3.94 15.57
CA TYR A 7 -7.63 -2.72 15.71
C TYR A 7 -8.85 -2.73 14.78
N GLU A 8 -10.03 -2.50 15.35
CA GLU A 8 -11.29 -2.46 14.62
C GLU A 8 -11.34 -1.31 13.60
N LEU A 9 -11.90 -1.58 12.42
CA LEU A 9 -12.16 -0.57 11.42
C LEU A 9 -13.56 0.01 11.65
N PHE A 10 -13.63 1.33 11.80
CA PHE A 10 -14.89 2.05 11.93
C PHE A 10 -15.29 2.66 10.59
N ASP A 11 -16.56 2.53 10.23
CA ASP A 11 -17.11 3.17 9.03
C ASP A 11 -16.86 4.69 9.05
N ASP A 12 -16.83 5.26 7.84
CA ASP A 12 -16.56 6.67 7.55
C ASP A 12 -15.20 7.16 8.06
N THR A 13 -14.23 6.23 8.14
CA THR A 13 -12.84 6.52 8.50
C THR A 13 -11.94 6.48 7.26
N CYS A 14 -11.10 7.50 7.10
CA CYS A 14 -10.04 7.51 6.10
C CYS A 14 -8.71 7.09 6.72
N GLN A 15 -7.96 6.28 5.99
CA GLN A 15 -6.66 5.76 6.39
C GLN A 15 -5.67 5.84 5.24
N THR A 16 -4.39 5.90 5.58
CA THR A 16 -3.32 5.71 4.63
C THR A 16 -3.00 4.22 4.51
N LEU A 17 -3.05 3.69 3.30
CA LEU A 17 -2.55 2.36 2.96
C LEU A 17 -1.11 2.48 2.45
N GLU A 18 -0.15 2.19 3.32
CA GLU A 18 1.28 2.28 3.04
C GLU A 18 1.88 0.88 2.88
N LEU A 19 2.36 0.59 1.67
CA LEU A 19 2.96 -0.69 1.33
C LEU A 19 4.36 -0.47 0.76
N ASN A 20 5.25 -1.43 1.01
CA ASN A 20 6.52 -1.48 0.31
C ASN A 20 6.88 -2.91 -0.10
N ALA A 21 7.52 -3.04 -1.25
CA ALA A 21 8.14 -4.26 -1.73
C ALA A 21 9.65 -4.03 -1.83
N LYS A 22 10.43 -4.99 -1.33
CA LYS A 22 11.89 -5.00 -1.41
C LYS A 22 12.38 -6.21 -2.18
N ARG A 23 13.33 -6.02 -3.08
CA ARG A 23 13.92 -7.11 -3.85
C ARG A 23 15.37 -6.81 -4.22
N VAL A 24 16.24 -7.80 -4.06
CA VAL A 24 17.60 -7.77 -4.62
C VAL A 24 17.52 -7.99 -6.13
N VAL A 25 18.20 -7.14 -6.90
CA VAL A 25 18.31 -7.23 -8.36
C VAL A 25 19.72 -7.70 -8.72
N PRO A 26 19.93 -8.99 -9.02
CA PRO A 26 21.27 -9.54 -9.28
C PRO A 26 22.00 -8.84 -10.43
N GLU A 27 21.26 -8.47 -11.48
CA GLU A 27 21.77 -7.80 -12.69
C GLU A 27 22.36 -6.41 -12.39
N TRP A 28 22.01 -5.81 -11.24
CA TRP A 28 22.50 -4.51 -10.79
C TRP A 28 23.56 -4.66 -9.70
N GLY A 29 24.39 -5.70 -9.79
CA GLY A 29 25.44 -5.97 -8.80
C GLY A 29 24.90 -6.35 -7.41
N GLY A 30 23.68 -6.89 -7.36
CA GLY A 30 23.02 -7.25 -6.09
C GLY A 30 22.41 -6.05 -5.35
N GLN A 31 22.14 -4.94 -6.02
CA GLN A 31 21.44 -3.81 -5.42
C GLN A 31 20.05 -4.22 -4.89
N GLU A 32 19.75 -3.89 -3.63
CA GLU A 32 18.38 -3.98 -3.10
C GLU A 32 17.56 -2.77 -3.59
N VAL A 33 16.47 -3.05 -4.29
CA VAL A 33 15.50 -2.06 -4.72
C VAL A 33 14.28 -2.12 -3.80
N ARG A 34 13.84 -0.94 -3.34
CA ARG A 34 12.59 -0.75 -2.61
C ARG A 34 11.62 0.08 -3.45
N ILE A 35 10.43 -0.46 -3.67
CA ILE A 35 9.30 0.31 -4.21
C ILE A 35 8.30 0.51 -3.08
N ALA A 36 8.00 1.77 -2.77
CA ALA A 36 6.96 2.14 -1.83
C ALA A 36 5.72 2.65 -2.59
N LEU A 37 4.53 2.33 -2.08
CA LEU A 37 3.26 2.83 -2.56
C LEU A 37 2.43 3.27 -1.37
N GLU A 38 1.92 4.49 -1.46
CA GLU A 38 1.00 5.06 -0.49
C GLU A 38 -0.29 5.44 -1.22
N GLN A 39 -1.43 5.01 -0.69
CA GLN A 39 -2.75 5.40 -1.21
C GLN A 39 -3.70 5.71 -0.07
N THR A 40 -4.56 6.72 -0.25
CA THR A 40 -5.66 6.98 0.70
C THR A 40 -6.84 6.06 0.41
N VAL A 41 -7.32 5.40 1.46
CA VAL A 41 -8.53 4.57 1.43
C VAL A 41 -9.55 5.07 2.44
N ALA A 42 -10.83 4.93 2.12
CA ALA A 42 -11.93 5.09 3.06
C ALA A 42 -12.53 3.70 3.37
N TYR A 43 -12.76 3.42 4.65
CA TYR A 43 -13.59 2.29 5.06
C TYR A 43 -15.01 2.81 5.30
N THR A 44 -15.97 2.38 4.49
CA THR A 44 -17.37 2.83 4.56
C THR A 44 -18.30 1.77 3.98
N GLY A 45 -19.45 1.56 4.62
CA GLY A 45 -20.40 0.51 4.23
C GLY A 45 -19.80 -0.90 4.35
N GLY A 46 -18.84 -1.11 5.26
CA GLY A 46 -18.13 -2.38 5.41
C GLY A 46 -17.13 -2.72 4.30
N GLU A 47 -16.83 -1.77 3.41
CA GLU A 47 -15.98 -1.95 2.23
C GLU A 47 -14.82 -0.94 2.21
N VAL A 48 -13.73 -1.29 1.52
CA VAL A 48 -12.58 -0.40 1.33
C VAL A 48 -12.64 0.27 -0.04
N MET A 49 -12.69 1.60 -0.04
CA MET A 49 -12.70 2.43 -1.25
C MET A 49 -11.37 3.18 -1.43
N PHE A 50 -10.73 3.05 -2.60
CA PHE A 50 -9.55 3.84 -2.96
C PHE A 50 -9.97 5.22 -3.49
N LEU A 51 -9.69 6.29 -2.75
CA LEU A 51 -10.22 7.64 -3.05
C LEU A 51 -9.74 8.22 -4.39
N ALA A 52 -8.54 7.85 -4.83
CA ALA A 52 -7.96 8.26 -6.11
C ALA A 52 -7.94 7.12 -7.15
N GLY A 53 -8.74 6.07 -6.93
CA GLY A 53 -8.62 4.81 -7.66
C GLY A 53 -7.39 4.01 -7.25
N ARG A 54 -7.41 2.71 -7.56
CA ARG A 54 -6.30 1.80 -7.20
C ARG A 54 -5.18 1.88 -8.24
N GLN A 55 -3.96 2.22 -7.81
CA GLN A 55 -2.80 2.19 -8.71
C GLN A 55 -2.36 0.73 -8.91
N THR A 56 -2.45 0.26 -10.16
CA THR A 56 -2.12 -1.13 -10.53
C THR A 56 -0.98 -1.23 -11.53
N LYS A 57 -0.49 -0.08 -12.01
CA LYS A 57 0.60 0.03 -12.98
C LYS A 57 1.66 0.97 -12.45
N LEU A 58 2.91 0.68 -12.80
CA LEU A 58 4.01 1.62 -12.59
C LEU A 58 3.86 2.78 -13.56
N TYR A 59 3.93 4.00 -13.03
CA TYR A 59 3.96 5.21 -13.84
C TYR A 59 5.42 5.68 -13.98
N LEU A 60 5.89 5.78 -15.23
CA LEU A 60 7.22 6.29 -15.59
C LEU A 60 7.02 7.56 -16.42
N LYS A 61 7.81 8.60 -16.15
CA LYS A 61 7.82 9.85 -16.92
C LYS A 61 9.00 9.88 -17.87
#